data_AF-A0A4V1L266-F1
#
_entry.id   AF-A0A4V1L266-F1
#
_cell.length_a   1.000
_cell.length_b   1.000
_cell.length_c   1.000
_cell.angle_alpha   90.00
_cell.angle_beta   90.00
_cell.angle_gamma   90.00
#
_symmetry.space_group_name_H-M   'P 1'
#
loop_
_entity.id
_entity.type
_entity.pdbx_description
1 polymer ?
#
loop_
_entity_poly.entity_id
_entity_poly.type
_entity_poly.pdbx_seq_one_letter_code
_entity_poly.pdbx_strand_id
1 'polypeptide(L)'
;MPLSTEQMREFAVLQGLTDPDALLTDIRERDAQQFAERPQDLIELCADWREHHRIRSHREQVESNIATKLKPRKKESAELSQEQAIEGASRLALAALLTRKLTLRHSADGDSIHASEAALDVSKILLDWSADAQSVLLERTLLGFASYGRVRFHHRSVLEFLAAKRLDTLLARGVPIKSVKRLLFVETAQGARTVRPSMRPVAAWLAVWHQTIFDEILKLDPATILNHGDPQSLGPGQRIRALEAYVARYGQGGWRGLSTPEIQVHRFACPELAASVRLLWQGGIENPEVRTLLLRLIAVGKLTECADIARAVANDAGEDIRERTLAIEAMVQIKDEQLGALVASIEAEPDRWPDVMARRAVIELFPRHVSVEQLSNILSRVQEHPRSIGELSHRLPHESESALLTPEYLDELRQALSALVIDGMTWDRNKFPHLRTRRYHLVPALSAACRRQETANIRSDAWIASSLLAVRLSKEEYSTERDALASLRRALNELPPGARERAFWEESRFVASVHKINSAWERLFDLSPWRHSTD
;
A
#
# COMPACT_ATOMS: atom_id res chain seq x y z
N MET A 1 0.55 -11.63 -4.71
CA MET A 1 -0.55 -11.31 -3.79
C MET A 1 0.05 -10.81 -2.49
N PRO A 2 -0.53 -9.78 -1.85
CA PRO A 2 -0.11 -9.35 -0.50
C PRO A 2 -0.41 -10.45 0.52
N LEU A 3 0.46 -10.61 1.53
CA LEU A 3 0.28 -11.56 2.64
C LEU A 3 -0.82 -11.05 3.59
N SER A 4 -1.75 -11.91 3.97
CA SER A 4 -2.71 -11.63 5.06
C SER A 4 -1.97 -11.52 6.40
N THR A 5 -2.61 -10.94 7.43
CA THR A 5 -1.97 -10.85 8.76
C THR A 5 -1.63 -12.22 9.35
N GLU A 6 -2.47 -13.24 9.12
CA GLU A 6 -2.18 -14.62 9.51
C GLU A 6 -1.00 -15.19 8.74
N GLN A 7 -0.93 -14.96 7.41
CA GLN A 7 0.20 -15.37 6.59
C GLN A 7 1.49 -14.66 7.02
N MET A 8 1.44 -13.37 7.35
CA MET A 8 2.59 -12.63 7.86
C MET A 8 3.08 -13.22 9.20
N ARG A 9 2.14 -13.60 10.08
CA ARG A 9 2.46 -14.25 11.37
C ARG A 9 3.12 -15.61 11.16
N GLU A 10 2.52 -16.48 10.35
CA GLU A 10 3.10 -17.80 10.02
C GLU A 10 4.48 -17.65 9.38
N PHE A 11 4.61 -16.70 8.45
CA PHE A 11 5.86 -16.42 7.78
C PHE A 11 6.94 -15.92 8.75
N ALA A 12 6.58 -15.03 9.70
CA ALA A 12 7.49 -14.56 10.74
C ALA A 12 7.96 -15.70 11.67
N VAL A 13 7.06 -16.63 12.04
CA VAL A 13 7.42 -17.85 12.78
C VAL A 13 8.41 -18.70 11.98
N LEU A 14 8.17 -18.91 10.69
CA LEU A 14 9.06 -19.66 9.80
C LEU A 14 10.44 -18.99 9.64
N GLN A 15 10.52 -17.67 9.75
CA GLN A 15 11.78 -16.92 9.78
C GLN A 15 12.48 -16.94 11.15
N GLY A 16 11.93 -17.66 12.13
CA GLY A 16 12.55 -17.90 13.45
C GLY A 16 12.35 -16.78 14.46
N LEU A 17 11.27 -15.99 14.35
CA LEU A 17 10.93 -14.99 15.36
C LEU A 17 10.30 -15.64 16.59
N THR A 18 10.79 -15.27 17.78
CA THR A 18 10.24 -15.71 19.07
C THR A 18 8.95 -15.01 19.43
N ASP A 19 8.78 -13.75 19.01
CA ASP A 19 7.56 -12.96 19.22
C ASP A 19 7.12 -12.27 17.91
N PRO A 20 6.40 -13.00 17.03
CA PRO A 20 5.82 -12.43 15.82
C PRO A 20 4.74 -11.38 16.09
N ASP A 21 4.05 -11.48 17.23
CA ASP A 21 2.91 -10.62 17.55
C ASP A 21 3.38 -9.20 17.91
N ALA A 22 4.54 -9.07 18.56
CA ALA A 22 5.18 -7.76 18.78
C ALA A 22 5.64 -7.09 17.46
N LEU A 23 6.18 -7.85 16.50
CA LEU A 23 6.52 -7.34 15.17
C LEU A 23 5.28 -6.82 14.44
N LEU A 24 4.22 -7.64 14.39
CA LEU A 24 2.96 -7.26 13.75
C LEU A 24 2.30 -6.05 14.44
N THR A 25 2.50 -5.91 15.75
CA THR A 25 2.05 -4.72 16.49
C THR A 25 2.83 -3.49 16.08
N ASP A 26 4.17 -3.52 16.02
CA ASP A 26 4.97 -2.36 15.61
C ASP A 26 4.74 -1.99 14.12
N ILE A 27 4.55 -3.00 13.24
CA ILE A 27 4.11 -2.77 11.85
C ILE A 27 2.79 -1.99 11.85
N ARG A 28 1.82 -2.40 12.67
CA ARG A 28 0.50 -1.77 12.73
C ARG A 28 0.55 -0.38 13.36
N GLU A 29 1.32 -0.20 14.42
CA GLU A 29 1.46 1.09 15.12
C GLU A 29 2.06 2.16 14.22
N ARG A 30 2.98 1.76 13.34
CA ARG A 30 3.65 2.60 12.35
C ARG A 30 2.93 2.66 11.00
N ASP A 31 1.78 2.00 10.90
CA ASP A 31 0.96 1.94 9.69
C ASP A 31 1.78 1.45 8.48
N ALA A 32 2.65 0.47 8.73
CA ALA A 32 3.68 -0.04 7.82
C ALA A 32 3.26 -1.35 7.13
N GLN A 33 1.97 -1.70 7.14
CA GLN A 33 1.45 -2.98 6.66
C GLN A 33 1.78 -3.24 5.19
N GLN A 34 1.68 -2.21 4.34
CA GLN A 34 2.08 -2.27 2.93
C GLN A 34 3.54 -2.69 2.70
N PHE A 35 4.41 -2.59 3.72
CA PHE A 35 5.81 -3.01 3.68
C PHE A 35 6.05 -4.42 4.23
N ALA A 36 5.06 -5.01 4.89
CA ALA A 36 5.10 -6.38 5.40
C ALA A 36 4.29 -7.36 4.50
N GLU A 37 3.42 -6.83 3.65
CA GLU A 37 2.58 -7.60 2.74
C GLU A 37 3.36 -8.33 1.64
N ARG A 38 4.61 -7.93 1.34
CA ARG A 38 5.45 -8.62 0.35
C ARG A 38 6.38 -9.61 1.04
N PRO A 39 6.43 -10.89 0.61
CA PRO A 39 7.24 -11.91 1.28
C PRO A 39 8.72 -11.53 1.46
N GLN A 40 9.35 -10.96 0.42
CA GLN A 40 10.76 -10.55 0.51
C GLN A 40 10.98 -9.43 1.53
N ASP A 41 10.10 -8.42 1.55
CA ASP A 41 10.20 -7.29 2.47
C ASP A 41 9.96 -7.77 3.92
N LEU A 42 9.06 -8.75 4.11
CA LEU A 42 8.84 -9.39 5.41
C LEU A 42 10.03 -10.22 5.89
N ILE A 43 10.77 -10.92 5.01
CA ILE A 43 12.02 -11.61 5.38
C ILE A 43 13.02 -10.61 5.97
N GLU A 44 13.21 -9.47 5.29
CA GLU A 44 14.15 -8.43 5.71
C GLU A 44 13.71 -7.81 7.05
N LEU A 45 12.42 -7.52 7.18
CA LEU A 45 11.84 -7.00 8.42
C LEU A 45 11.99 -8.00 9.60
N CYS A 46 11.80 -9.29 9.35
CA CYS A 46 11.98 -10.37 10.32
C CYS A 46 13.45 -10.51 10.76
N ALA A 47 14.39 -10.39 9.82
CA ALA A 47 15.82 -10.41 10.14
C ALA A 47 16.21 -9.21 11.02
N ASP A 48 15.75 -8.02 10.66
CA ASP A 48 15.99 -6.79 11.42
C ASP A 48 15.35 -6.82 12.82
N TRP A 49 14.13 -7.34 12.94
CA TRP A 49 13.42 -7.43 14.22
C TRP A 49 14.12 -8.32 15.24
N ARG A 50 14.70 -9.44 14.78
CA ARG A 50 15.45 -10.36 15.66
C ARG A 50 16.66 -9.69 16.31
N GLU A 51 17.26 -8.72 15.63
CA GLU A 51 18.46 -8.03 16.12
C GLU A 51 18.12 -6.80 16.98
N HIS A 52 17.04 -6.09 16.66
CA HIS A 52 16.79 -4.76 17.21
C HIS A 52 15.49 -4.58 17.98
N HIS A 53 14.54 -5.52 17.86
CA HIS A 53 13.22 -5.48 18.50
C HIS A 53 12.44 -4.17 18.26
N ARG A 54 12.70 -3.50 17.12
CA ARG A 54 11.98 -2.32 16.63
C ARG A 54 12.13 -2.17 15.12
N ILE A 55 11.15 -1.58 14.44
CA ILE A 55 11.31 -1.11 13.06
C ILE A 55 12.24 0.10 13.04
N ARG A 56 13.34 -0.03 12.31
CA ARG A 56 14.39 0.99 12.17
C ARG A 56 14.02 2.07 11.15
N SER A 57 14.69 3.22 11.24
CA SER A 57 14.58 4.27 10.22
C SER A 57 15.11 3.78 8.87
N HIS A 58 14.67 4.41 7.77
CA HIS A 58 15.17 4.08 6.44
C HIS A 58 16.69 4.24 6.34
N ARG A 59 17.24 5.26 7.02
CA ARG A 59 18.68 5.45 7.12
C ARG A 59 19.38 4.23 7.73
N GLU A 60 18.93 3.80 8.90
CA GLU A 60 19.52 2.67 9.62
C GLU A 60 19.41 1.37 8.81
N GLN A 61 18.27 1.14 8.14
CA GLN A 61 18.08 0.00 7.24
C GLN A 61 19.08 0.01 6.09
N VAL A 62 19.27 1.15 5.43
CA VAL A 62 20.24 1.28 4.33
C VAL A 62 21.68 1.09 4.85
N GLU A 63 22.04 1.69 5.99
CA GLU A 63 23.36 1.53 6.62
C GLU A 63 23.66 0.06 6.95
N SER A 64 22.69 -0.65 7.55
CA SER A 64 22.81 -2.07 7.88
C SER A 64 22.86 -2.97 6.64
N ASN A 65 22.05 -2.67 5.61
CA ASN A 65 22.08 -3.38 4.33
C ASN A 65 23.47 -3.30 3.69
N ILE A 66 24.06 -2.10 3.68
CA ILE A 66 25.43 -1.87 3.19
C ILE A 66 26.44 -2.66 4.02
N ALA A 67 26.37 -2.53 5.35
CA ALA A 67 27.31 -3.18 6.26
C ALA A 67 27.28 -4.70 6.09
N THR A 68 26.09 -5.31 6.00
CA THR A 68 25.91 -6.76 5.83
C THR A 68 26.34 -7.23 4.45
N LYS A 69 25.95 -6.53 3.37
CA LYS A 69 26.24 -6.94 2.00
C LYS A 69 27.69 -6.69 1.56
N LEU A 70 28.43 -5.89 2.31
CA LEU A 70 29.87 -5.67 2.12
C LEU A 70 30.76 -6.52 3.04
N LYS A 71 30.22 -7.47 3.81
CA LYS A 71 31.05 -8.39 4.61
C LYS A 71 31.93 -9.27 3.71
N PRO A 72 33.16 -9.60 4.14
CA PRO A 72 34.04 -10.51 3.41
C PRO A 72 33.42 -11.89 3.17
N ARG A 73 33.71 -12.49 2.02
CA ARG A 73 33.37 -13.89 1.70
C ARG A 73 34.46 -14.85 2.17
N LYS A 74 34.12 -16.14 2.32
CA LYS A 74 35.06 -17.19 2.76
C LYS A 74 36.26 -17.40 1.82
N LYS A 75 36.12 -17.06 0.54
CA LYS A 75 37.16 -17.15 -0.48
C LYS A 75 37.12 -15.87 -1.30
N GLU A 76 38.07 -14.97 -1.05
CA GLU A 76 38.28 -13.74 -1.83
C GLU A 76 39.73 -13.76 -2.36
N SER A 77 39.94 -13.24 -3.58
CA SER A 77 41.26 -13.19 -4.20
C SER A 77 42.19 -12.13 -3.60
N ALA A 78 41.63 -11.19 -2.84
CA ALA A 78 42.36 -10.16 -2.10
C ALA A 78 41.65 -9.85 -0.77
N GLU A 79 42.43 -9.47 0.25
CA GLU A 79 41.87 -8.97 1.51
C GLU A 79 41.35 -7.54 1.31
N LEU A 80 40.07 -7.33 1.64
CA LEU A 80 39.44 -6.02 1.57
C LEU A 80 38.68 -5.75 2.87
N SER A 81 39.15 -4.78 3.66
CA SER A 81 38.49 -4.42 4.91
C SER A 81 37.09 -3.86 4.66
N GLN A 82 36.23 -3.90 5.69
CA GLN A 82 34.87 -3.38 5.56
C GLN A 82 34.86 -1.87 5.27
N GLU A 83 35.76 -1.11 5.90
CA GLU A 83 35.91 0.32 5.70
C GLU A 83 36.38 0.64 4.27
N GLN A 84 37.36 -0.12 3.76
CA GLN A 84 37.82 0.01 2.38
C GLN A 84 36.68 -0.29 1.40
N ALA A 85 35.93 -1.37 1.63
CA ALA A 85 34.79 -1.73 0.77
C ALA A 85 33.70 -0.65 0.74
N ILE A 86 33.37 -0.05 1.90
CA ILE A 86 32.42 1.07 1.97
C ILE A 86 32.97 2.29 1.24
N GLU A 87 34.24 2.64 1.44
CA GLU A 87 34.90 3.74 0.74
C GLU A 87 34.87 3.53 -0.79
N GLY A 88 35.26 2.34 -1.27
CA GLY A 88 35.23 1.98 -2.70
C GLY A 88 33.81 2.03 -3.27
N ALA A 89 32.84 1.41 -2.61
CA ALA A 89 31.44 1.44 -3.01
C ALA A 89 30.88 2.88 -3.06
N SER A 90 31.26 3.74 -2.11
CA SER A 90 30.83 5.14 -2.08
C SER A 90 31.39 5.98 -3.23
N ARG A 91 32.65 5.73 -3.63
CA ARG A 91 33.28 6.36 -4.81
C ARG A 91 32.57 5.94 -6.10
N LEU A 92 32.32 4.64 -6.26
CA LEU A 92 31.60 4.09 -7.41
C LEU A 92 30.16 4.63 -7.48
N ALA A 93 29.48 4.73 -6.34
CA ALA A 93 28.14 5.25 -6.27
C ALA A 93 28.04 6.72 -6.70
N LEU A 94 28.95 7.57 -6.18
CA LEU A 94 29.01 8.97 -6.58
C LEU A 94 29.35 9.11 -8.07
N ALA A 95 30.31 8.34 -8.57
CA ALA A 95 30.67 8.35 -9.99
C ALA A 95 29.49 7.95 -10.88
N ALA A 96 28.73 6.91 -10.50
CA ALA A 96 27.57 6.41 -11.25
C ALA A 96 26.49 7.50 -11.38
N LEU A 97 26.20 8.23 -10.30
CA LEU A 97 25.20 9.30 -10.34
C LEU A 97 25.67 10.52 -11.12
N LEU A 98 26.92 10.94 -10.98
CA LEU A 98 27.47 12.09 -11.69
C LEU A 98 27.58 11.85 -13.20
N THR A 99 27.89 10.62 -13.60
CA THR A 99 28.04 10.24 -15.02
C THR A 99 26.75 9.70 -15.65
N ARG A 100 25.72 9.44 -14.83
CA ARG A 100 24.46 8.76 -15.21
C ARG A 100 24.67 7.36 -15.80
N LYS A 101 25.75 6.69 -15.41
CA LYS A 101 26.08 5.32 -15.81
C LYS A 101 25.89 4.40 -14.61
N LEU A 102 24.72 3.75 -14.54
CA LEU A 102 24.30 2.97 -13.36
C LEU A 102 24.82 1.52 -13.33
N THR A 103 25.48 1.08 -14.40
CA THR A 103 26.14 -0.22 -14.48
C THR A 103 27.66 -0.06 -14.41
N LEU A 104 28.32 -0.98 -13.71
CA LEU A 104 29.76 -1.03 -13.50
C LEU A 104 30.34 -2.20 -14.31
N ARG A 105 31.47 -1.97 -14.98
CA ARG A 105 32.19 -3.00 -15.73
C ARG A 105 32.94 -3.92 -14.76
N HIS A 106 32.71 -5.22 -14.90
CA HIS A 106 33.37 -6.26 -14.10
C HIS A 106 34.74 -6.66 -14.70
N SER A 107 34.84 -6.77 -16.03
CA SER A 107 36.08 -7.09 -16.73
C SER A 107 36.14 -6.42 -18.11
N ALA A 108 37.35 -6.30 -18.68
CA ALA A 108 37.56 -5.76 -20.01
C ALA A 108 36.90 -6.62 -21.11
N ASP A 109 36.82 -7.93 -20.91
CA ASP A 109 36.25 -8.90 -21.87
C ASP A 109 34.72 -8.79 -22.02
N GLY A 110 34.05 -8.08 -21.11
CA GLY A 110 32.61 -7.82 -21.14
C GLY A 110 32.14 -6.79 -22.18
N ASP A 111 33.06 -6.29 -23.02
CA ASP A 111 32.73 -5.36 -24.13
C ASP A 111 32.30 -6.10 -25.42
N SER A 112 32.29 -7.44 -25.43
CA SER A 112 31.73 -8.20 -26.55
C SER A 112 30.21 -8.21 -26.48
N ILE A 113 29.57 -7.69 -27.52
CA ILE A 113 28.13 -7.71 -27.85
C ILE A 113 27.34 -6.48 -27.38
N HIS A 114 26.96 -5.65 -28.36
CA HIS A 114 25.74 -4.81 -28.46
C HIS A 114 25.04 -4.37 -27.16
N ALA A 115 25.76 -3.85 -26.18
CA ALA A 115 25.14 -3.38 -24.95
C ALA A 115 24.53 -1.99 -25.17
N SER A 116 23.22 -1.86 -24.90
CA SER A 116 22.48 -0.60 -25.08
C SER A 116 22.87 0.50 -24.09
N GLU A 117 23.42 0.15 -22.92
CA GLU A 117 23.76 1.11 -21.86
C GLU A 117 25.28 1.30 -21.68
N ALA A 118 25.70 2.53 -21.39
CA ALA A 118 27.11 2.84 -21.12
C ALA A 118 27.50 2.44 -19.69
N ALA A 119 28.53 1.60 -19.54
CA ALA A 119 29.05 1.19 -18.23
C ALA A 119 30.17 2.09 -17.72
N LEU A 120 30.31 2.15 -16.39
CA LEU A 120 31.47 2.75 -15.73
C LEU A 120 32.65 1.80 -15.72
N ASP A 121 33.81 2.35 -16.03
CA ASP A 121 35.08 1.69 -15.87
C ASP A 121 35.57 1.88 -14.43
N VAL A 122 35.56 0.80 -13.66
CA VAL A 122 35.89 0.78 -12.22
C VAL A 122 37.34 1.21 -11.99
N SER A 123 38.25 0.83 -12.90
CA SER A 123 39.68 1.17 -12.83
C SER A 123 39.94 2.66 -12.90
N LYS A 124 39.07 3.43 -13.57
CA LYS A 124 39.17 4.89 -13.70
C LYS A 124 38.66 5.64 -12.46
N ILE A 125 37.93 4.96 -11.58
CA ILE A 125 37.35 5.55 -10.36
C ILE A 125 38.16 5.13 -9.12
N LEU A 126 38.61 3.87 -9.08
CA LEU A 126 39.41 3.30 -8.01
C LEU A 126 40.88 3.16 -8.46
N LEU A 127 41.47 4.28 -8.88
CA LEU A 127 42.85 4.35 -9.42
C LEU A 127 43.92 3.86 -8.43
N ASP A 128 43.63 3.98 -7.14
CA ASP A 128 44.47 3.60 -6.01
C ASP A 128 44.29 2.12 -5.59
N TRP A 129 43.52 1.32 -6.34
CA TRP A 129 43.19 -0.07 -5.99
C TRP A 129 43.75 -1.06 -7.00
N SER A 130 44.16 -2.25 -6.53
CA SER A 130 44.55 -3.37 -7.41
C SER A 130 43.35 -3.96 -8.14
N ALA A 131 43.60 -4.63 -9.27
CA ALA A 131 42.56 -5.31 -10.04
C ALA A 131 41.81 -6.37 -9.21
N ASP A 132 42.53 -7.12 -8.35
CA ASP A 132 41.92 -8.12 -7.47
C ASP A 132 41.01 -7.47 -6.43
N ALA A 133 41.44 -6.38 -5.79
CA ALA A 133 40.61 -5.66 -4.82
C ALA A 133 39.35 -5.06 -5.48
N GLN A 134 39.47 -4.59 -6.73
CA GLN A 134 38.32 -4.14 -7.52
C GLN A 134 37.36 -5.31 -7.80
N SER A 135 37.85 -6.47 -8.25
CA SER A 135 37.03 -7.67 -8.50
C SER A 135 36.30 -8.12 -7.24
N VAL A 136 37.01 -8.23 -6.11
CA VAL A 136 36.43 -8.59 -4.81
C VAL A 136 35.27 -7.66 -4.43
N LEU A 137 35.44 -6.35 -4.59
CA LEU A 137 34.36 -5.39 -4.30
C LEU A 137 33.15 -5.62 -5.22
N LEU A 138 33.38 -5.82 -6.52
CA LEU A 138 32.32 -6.05 -7.51
C LEU A 138 31.58 -7.37 -7.32
N GLU A 139 32.24 -8.35 -6.73
CA GLU A 139 31.67 -9.67 -6.46
C GLU A 139 30.81 -9.66 -5.20
N ARG A 140 31.06 -8.79 -4.21
CA ARG A 140 30.27 -8.72 -2.95
C ARG A 140 28.78 -8.44 -3.21
N THR A 141 27.92 -8.93 -2.32
CA THR A 141 26.46 -8.99 -2.53
C THR A 141 25.75 -7.64 -2.56
N LEU A 142 26.47 -6.53 -2.33
CA LEU A 142 25.94 -5.18 -2.52
C LEU A 142 25.65 -4.91 -4.00
N LEU A 143 26.42 -5.55 -4.87
CA LEU A 143 26.33 -5.47 -6.32
C LEU A 143 25.74 -6.77 -6.85
N GLY A 144 24.81 -6.62 -7.80
CA GLY A 144 24.11 -7.71 -8.45
C GLY A 144 24.41 -7.74 -9.95
N PHE A 145 24.15 -8.89 -10.56
CA PHE A 145 24.21 -9.05 -12.01
C PHE A 145 23.31 -8.03 -12.72
N ALA A 146 23.87 -7.32 -13.71
CA ALA A 146 23.13 -6.44 -14.59
C ALA A 146 23.01 -7.04 -15.99
N SER A 147 24.15 -7.39 -16.59
CA SER A 147 24.28 -8.05 -17.88
C SER A 147 25.66 -8.73 -17.98
N TYR A 148 25.97 -9.37 -19.10
CA TYR A 148 27.26 -10.02 -19.32
C TYR A 148 28.43 -9.06 -19.00
N GLY A 149 29.32 -9.47 -18.09
CA GLY A 149 30.47 -8.67 -17.65
C GLY A 149 30.14 -7.38 -16.89
N ARG A 150 28.91 -7.20 -16.39
CA ARG A 150 28.47 -5.96 -15.73
C ARG A 150 27.65 -6.21 -14.47
N VAL A 151 27.89 -5.35 -13.48
CA VAL A 151 27.17 -5.37 -12.20
C VAL A 151 26.52 -4.02 -11.91
N ARG A 152 25.54 -3.98 -11.01
CA ARG A 152 24.88 -2.74 -10.55
C ARG A 152 24.50 -2.85 -9.09
N PHE A 153 24.28 -1.71 -8.44
CA PHE A 153 23.69 -1.68 -7.10
C PHE A 153 22.29 -2.29 -7.14
N HIS A 154 21.98 -3.18 -6.19
CA HIS A 154 20.66 -3.84 -6.12
C HIS A 154 19.52 -2.82 -5.91
N HIS A 155 19.73 -1.86 -5.01
CA HIS A 155 18.73 -0.86 -4.66
C HIS A 155 19.23 0.56 -4.95
N ARG A 156 18.38 1.35 -5.60
CA ARG A 156 18.68 2.74 -5.91
C ARG A 156 18.93 3.60 -4.67
N SER A 157 18.20 3.36 -3.57
CA SER A 157 18.41 4.09 -2.31
C SER A 157 19.81 3.85 -1.71
N VAL A 158 20.38 2.66 -1.89
CA VAL A 158 21.73 2.33 -1.41
C VAL A 158 22.77 3.13 -2.20
N LEU A 159 22.62 3.17 -3.53
CA LEU A 159 23.44 4.00 -4.43
C LEU A 159 23.38 5.48 -4.02
N GLU A 160 22.17 6.02 -3.82
CA GLU A 160 21.95 7.43 -3.47
C GLU A 160 22.53 7.79 -2.10
N PHE A 161 22.36 6.91 -1.10
CA PHE A 161 22.92 7.08 0.23
C PHE A 161 24.45 7.03 0.23
N LEU A 162 25.05 6.05 -0.45
CA LEU A 162 26.50 5.92 -0.56
C LEU A 162 27.13 7.13 -1.25
N ALA A 163 26.49 7.66 -2.30
CA ALA A 163 26.93 8.88 -2.95
C ALA A 163 26.86 10.10 -2.00
N ALA A 164 25.81 10.21 -1.18
CA ALA A 164 25.71 11.25 -0.16
C ALA A 164 26.80 11.11 0.90
N LYS A 165 27.03 9.89 1.42
CA LYS A 165 28.13 9.60 2.35
C LYS A 165 29.50 9.94 1.77
N ARG A 166 29.71 9.70 0.47
CA ARG A 166 30.96 10.09 -0.19
C ARG A 166 31.18 11.60 -0.15
N LEU A 167 30.15 12.38 -0.46
CA LEU A 167 30.22 13.84 -0.42
C LEU A 167 30.40 14.35 1.02
N ASP A 168 29.74 13.74 1.98
CA ASP A 168 29.90 14.03 3.41
C ASP A 168 31.34 13.81 3.89
N THR A 169 31.93 12.65 3.55
CA THR A 169 33.35 12.35 3.83
C THR A 169 34.29 13.35 3.16
N LEU A 170 34.00 13.81 1.95
CA LEU A 170 34.80 14.84 1.28
C LEU A 170 34.72 16.19 2.00
N LEU A 171 33.54 16.58 2.49
CA LEU A 171 33.36 17.77 3.33
C LEU A 171 34.17 17.66 4.62
N ALA A 172 34.11 16.51 5.30
CA ALA A 172 34.88 16.25 6.52
C ALA A 172 36.40 16.29 6.28
N ARG A 173 36.86 15.97 5.07
CA ARG A 173 38.27 16.09 4.62
C ARG A 173 38.65 17.50 4.15
N GLY A 174 37.78 18.49 4.30
CA GLY A 174 38.07 19.90 4.02
C GLY A 174 37.73 20.37 2.61
N VAL A 175 37.02 19.56 1.79
CA VAL A 175 36.49 20.06 0.51
C VAL A 175 35.50 21.21 0.78
N PRO A 176 35.65 22.38 0.14
CA PRO A 176 34.74 23.50 0.38
C PRO A 176 33.28 23.14 0.05
N ILE A 177 32.36 23.51 0.94
CA ILE A 177 30.92 23.22 0.76
C ILE A 177 30.37 23.78 -0.55
N LYS A 178 30.91 24.90 -1.05
CA LYS A 178 30.56 25.48 -2.35
C LYS A 178 30.80 24.51 -3.50
N SER A 179 31.85 23.69 -3.45
CA SER A 179 32.16 22.68 -4.47
C SER A 179 31.12 21.56 -4.47
N VAL A 180 30.70 21.10 -3.29
CA VAL A 180 29.61 20.11 -3.18
C VAL A 180 28.29 20.70 -3.65
N LYS A 181 27.96 21.92 -3.23
CA LYS A 181 26.74 22.64 -3.66
C LYS A 181 26.63 22.79 -5.18
N ARG A 182 27.75 23.00 -5.90
CA ARG A 182 27.78 23.04 -7.37
C ARG A 182 27.38 21.71 -8.05
N LEU A 183 27.52 20.58 -7.35
CA LEU A 183 27.06 19.29 -7.85
C LEU A 183 25.55 19.14 -7.65
N LEU A 184 25.03 19.63 -6.53
CA LEU A 184 23.63 19.47 -6.10
C LEU A 184 22.68 20.49 -6.72
N PHE A 185 23.15 21.74 -6.90
CA PHE A 185 22.35 22.84 -7.40
C PHE A 185 22.88 23.32 -8.75
N VAL A 186 21.98 23.73 -9.62
CA VAL A 186 22.30 24.17 -10.98
C VAL A 186 21.43 25.36 -11.35
N GLU A 187 21.96 26.21 -12.22
CA GLU A 187 21.19 27.27 -12.87
C GLU A 187 20.74 26.76 -14.23
N THR A 188 19.44 26.87 -14.53
CA THR A 188 18.89 26.47 -15.83
C THR A 188 19.32 27.45 -16.91
N ALA A 189 19.13 27.07 -18.17
CA ALA A 189 19.41 27.96 -19.31
C ALA A 189 18.59 29.27 -19.25
N GLN A 190 17.48 29.29 -18.50
CA GLN A 190 16.63 30.45 -18.25
C GLN A 190 17.07 31.29 -17.03
N GLY A 191 18.23 31.01 -16.43
CA GLY A 191 18.73 31.73 -15.25
C GLY A 191 18.05 31.34 -13.93
N ALA A 192 17.21 30.30 -13.93
CA ALA A 192 16.53 29.85 -12.71
C ALA A 192 17.40 28.87 -11.93
N ARG A 193 17.69 29.16 -10.66
CA ARG A 193 18.36 28.18 -9.78
C ARG A 193 17.41 27.06 -9.40
N THR A 194 17.87 25.82 -9.44
CA THR A 194 17.10 24.63 -9.05
C THR A 194 18.00 23.58 -8.40
N VAL A 195 17.38 22.65 -7.66
CA VAL A 195 18.03 21.39 -7.31
C VAL A 195 18.20 20.57 -8.59
N ARG A 196 19.40 20.06 -8.85
CA ARG A 196 19.68 19.23 -10.02
C ARG A 196 18.81 17.95 -9.92
N PRO A 197 17.95 17.65 -10.91
CA PRO A 197 17.01 16.53 -10.81
C PRO A 197 17.65 15.18 -10.47
N SER A 198 18.81 14.88 -11.08
CA SER A 198 19.55 13.63 -10.83
C SER A 198 20.22 13.55 -9.45
N MET A 199 20.35 14.67 -8.74
CA MET A 199 21.00 14.76 -7.43
C MET A 199 20.02 15.10 -6.30
N ARG A 200 18.72 15.25 -6.57
CA ARG A 200 17.70 15.45 -5.53
C ARG A 200 17.80 14.42 -4.39
N PRO A 201 17.95 13.11 -4.66
CA PRO A 201 18.05 12.14 -3.57
C PRO A 201 19.32 12.28 -2.73
N VAL A 202 20.45 12.56 -3.39
CA VAL A 202 21.73 12.82 -2.70
C VAL A 202 21.66 14.09 -1.86
N ALA A 203 21.03 15.15 -2.40
CA ALA A 203 20.83 16.40 -1.69
C ALA A 203 19.94 16.22 -0.46
N ALA A 204 18.86 15.42 -0.58
CA ALA A 204 17.97 15.10 0.54
C ALA A 204 18.70 14.34 1.67
N TRP A 205 19.54 13.36 1.34
CA TRP A 205 20.38 12.67 2.33
C TRP A 205 21.37 13.62 3.02
N LEU A 206 22.05 14.48 2.25
CA LEU A 206 22.98 15.46 2.80
C LEU A 206 22.28 16.52 3.66
N ALA A 207 21.02 16.86 3.37
CA ALA A 207 20.24 17.84 4.12
C ALA A 207 19.99 17.43 5.57
N VAL A 208 20.00 16.12 5.85
CA VAL A 208 19.94 15.59 7.23
C VAL A 208 21.19 15.98 8.03
N TRP A 209 22.37 16.01 7.40
CA TRP A 209 23.65 16.27 8.08
C TRP A 209 24.12 17.72 7.97
N HIS A 210 23.70 18.44 6.93
CA HIS A 210 24.21 19.77 6.59
C HIS A 210 23.08 20.80 6.46
N GLN A 211 22.91 21.62 7.50
CA GLN A 211 21.85 22.64 7.58
C GLN A 211 21.86 23.61 6.39
N THR A 212 23.05 24.01 5.90
CA THR A 212 23.12 24.95 4.77
C THR A 212 22.68 24.35 3.44
N ILE A 213 22.71 23.01 3.28
CA ILE A 213 22.16 22.30 2.11
C ILE A 213 20.65 22.22 2.27
N PHE A 214 20.17 21.87 3.47
CA PHE A 214 18.74 21.87 3.80
C PHE A 214 18.08 23.22 3.50
N ASP A 215 18.65 24.33 3.99
CA ASP A 215 18.10 25.68 3.79
C ASP A 215 18.05 26.08 2.31
N GLU A 216 18.99 25.60 1.50
CA GLU A 216 19.00 25.89 0.06
C GLU A 216 17.99 25.04 -0.71
N ILE A 217 17.77 23.79 -0.30
CA ILE A 217 16.69 22.95 -0.84
C ILE A 217 15.33 23.59 -0.53
N LEU A 218 15.08 24.05 0.70
CA LEU A 218 13.80 24.68 1.06
C LEU A 218 13.48 25.90 0.20
N LYS A 219 14.49 26.70 -0.16
CA LYS A 219 14.33 27.87 -1.03
C LYS A 219 14.04 27.50 -2.48
N LEU A 220 14.63 26.42 -2.98
CA LEU A 220 14.60 26.06 -4.40
C LEU A 220 13.49 25.05 -4.74
N ASP A 221 13.42 23.95 -4.00
CA ASP A 221 12.51 22.83 -4.25
C ASP A 221 12.24 22.03 -2.96
N PRO A 222 11.37 22.53 -2.05
CA PRO A 222 11.05 21.89 -0.78
C PRO A 222 10.47 20.48 -0.94
N ALA A 223 9.87 20.13 -2.09
CA ALA A 223 9.41 18.77 -2.38
C ALA A 223 10.55 17.74 -2.34
N THR A 224 11.80 18.16 -2.55
CA THR A 224 12.97 17.28 -2.46
C THR A 224 13.13 16.67 -1.07
N ILE A 225 12.83 17.44 0.00
CA ILE A 225 12.90 16.95 1.38
C ILE A 225 11.81 15.91 1.65
N LEU A 226 10.61 16.15 1.13
CA LEU A 226 9.47 15.26 1.35
C LEU A 226 9.57 13.99 0.51
N ASN A 227 10.15 14.03 -0.69
CA ASN A 227 10.06 12.92 -1.64
C ASN A 227 11.26 11.97 -1.63
N HIS A 228 12.39 12.37 -1.03
CA HIS A 228 13.65 11.64 -1.16
C HIS A 228 14.42 11.51 0.16
N GLY A 229 15.40 10.61 0.16
CA GLY A 229 16.24 10.35 1.33
C GLY A 229 15.43 9.70 2.45
N ASP A 230 15.68 10.15 3.67
CA ASP A 230 14.98 9.72 4.87
C ASP A 230 14.48 10.93 5.68
N PRO A 231 13.26 11.44 5.41
CA PRO A 231 12.69 12.54 6.18
C PRO A 231 12.46 12.16 7.65
N GLN A 232 12.43 10.86 7.99
CA GLN A 232 12.31 10.42 9.37
C GLN A 232 13.54 10.80 10.20
N SER A 233 14.71 10.91 9.57
CA SER A 233 15.94 11.34 10.22
C SER A 233 16.01 12.86 10.50
N LEU A 234 15.05 13.66 10.00
CA LEU A 234 14.98 15.10 10.28
C LEU A 234 14.36 15.36 11.66
N GLY A 235 14.88 16.36 12.38
CA GLY A 235 14.30 16.81 13.64
C GLY A 235 12.93 17.49 13.44
N PRO A 236 12.07 17.55 14.48
CA PRO A 236 10.72 18.13 14.36
C PRO A 236 10.69 19.53 13.75
N GLY A 237 11.57 20.43 14.19
CA GLY A 237 11.64 21.80 13.65
C GLY A 237 12.05 21.85 12.17
N GLN A 238 12.87 20.91 11.68
CA GLN A 238 13.20 20.81 10.26
C GLN A 238 11.98 20.35 9.45
N ARG A 239 11.22 19.37 9.95
CA ARG A 239 10.01 18.91 9.28
C ARG A 239 8.95 20.01 9.19
N ILE A 240 8.73 20.76 10.27
CA ILE A 240 7.84 21.93 10.28
C ILE A 240 8.26 22.94 9.18
N ARG A 241 9.53 23.35 9.18
CA ARG A 241 10.05 24.29 8.17
C ARG A 241 9.94 23.75 6.74
N ALA A 242 10.12 22.45 6.55
CA ALA A 242 9.99 21.83 5.24
C ALA A 242 8.53 21.82 4.76
N LEU A 243 7.58 21.53 5.65
CA LEU A 243 6.15 21.56 5.36
C LEU A 243 5.68 22.98 5.03
N GLU A 244 6.06 23.96 5.85
CA GLU A 244 5.76 25.38 5.62
C GLU A 244 6.30 25.87 4.28
N ALA A 245 7.55 25.56 3.95
CA ALA A 245 8.14 25.91 2.67
C ALA A 245 7.43 25.21 1.50
N TYR A 246 7.02 23.95 1.68
CA TYR A 246 6.27 23.19 0.67
C TYR A 246 4.91 23.84 0.40
N VAL A 247 4.12 24.13 1.44
CA VAL A 247 2.81 24.78 1.30
C VAL A 247 2.95 26.19 0.74
N ALA A 248 3.93 26.97 1.20
CA ALA A 248 4.16 28.32 0.68
C ALA A 248 4.46 28.32 -0.83
N ARG A 249 5.16 27.30 -1.34
CA ARG A 249 5.51 27.19 -2.76
C ARG A 249 4.40 26.61 -3.64
N TYR A 250 3.67 25.64 -3.10
CA TYR A 250 2.78 24.78 -3.88
C TYR A 250 1.29 24.92 -3.52
N GLY A 251 0.96 25.62 -2.44
CA GLY A 251 -0.40 25.69 -1.89
C GLY A 251 -1.39 26.53 -2.69
N GLN A 252 -0.92 27.38 -3.59
CA GLN A 252 -1.78 28.25 -4.42
C GLN A 252 -1.92 27.71 -5.85
N GLY A 253 -3.07 27.95 -6.48
CA GLY A 253 -3.40 27.49 -7.82
C GLY A 253 -3.79 26.01 -7.92
N GLY A 254 -4.13 25.57 -9.13
CA GLY A 254 -4.63 24.21 -9.39
C GLY A 254 -3.56 23.12 -9.47
N TRP A 255 -3.94 21.97 -10.02
CA TRP A 255 -3.13 20.75 -10.15
C TRP A 255 -1.75 20.98 -10.82
N ARG A 256 -0.69 20.42 -10.24
CA ARG A 256 0.71 20.56 -10.68
C ARG A 256 1.43 19.24 -10.89
N GLY A 257 0.80 18.08 -10.64
CA GLY A 257 1.44 16.77 -10.73
C GLY A 257 2.37 16.49 -9.56
N LEU A 258 2.06 17.07 -8.39
CA LEU A 258 2.76 16.83 -7.14
C LEU A 258 2.32 15.49 -6.56
N SER A 259 3.30 14.65 -6.25
CA SER A 259 3.05 13.37 -5.59
C SER A 259 4.18 13.07 -4.64
N THR A 260 3.84 12.98 -3.35
CA THR A 260 4.74 12.44 -2.33
C THR A 260 4.45 10.96 -2.18
N PRO A 261 5.43 10.07 -2.40
CA PRO A 261 5.24 8.64 -2.21
C PRO A 261 4.73 8.34 -0.81
N GLU A 262 3.82 7.37 -0.70
CA GLU A 262 3.15 7.05 0.57
C GLU A 262 4.15 6.72 1.68
N ILE A 263 5.15 5.88 1.38
CA ILE A 263 6.26 5.59 2.29
C ILE A 263 6.96 6.85 2.83
N GLN A 264 7.08 7.89 2.02
CA GLN A 264 7.70 9.13 2.46
C GLN A 264 6.77 9.96 3.34
N VAL A 265 5.45 9.90 3.13
CA VAL A 265 4.48 10.50 4.04
C VAL A 265 4.60 9.85 5.43
N HIS A 266 4.68 8.52 5.52
CA HIS A 266 4.92 7.82 6.79
C HIS A 266 6.21 8.22 7.48
N ARG A 267 7.30 8.38 6.71
CA ARG A 267 8.59 8.79 7.27
C ARG A 267 8.59 10.24 7.73
N PHE A 268 7.86 11.11 7.03
CA PHE A 268 7.82 12.54 7.31
C PHE A 268 6.85 12.88 8.45
N ALA A 269 5.73 12.17 8.57
CA ALA A 269 4.72 12.44 9.59
C ALA A 269 5.30 12.33 11.00
N CYS A 270 4.97 13.30 11.85
CA CYS A 270 5.21 13.25 13.29
C CYS A 270 4.19 14.14 14.04
N PRO A 271 3.88 13.83 15.31
CA PRO A 271 2.88 14.57 16.09
C PRO A 271 3.11 16.09 16.14
N GLU A 272 4.37 16.52 16.17
CA GLU A 272 4.76 17.93 16.24
C GLU A 272 4.33 18.77 15.03
N LEU A 273 3.91 18.13 13.92
CA LEU A 273 3.37 18.83 12.76
C LEU A 273 1.97 19.42 13.01
N ALA A 274 1.23 18.96 14.02
CA ALA A 274 -0.18 19.30 14.21
C ALA A 274 -0.48 20.81 14.18
N ALA A 275 0.22 21.60 15.00
CA ALA A 275 0.01 23.05 15.06
C ALA A 275 0.30 23.73 13.71
N SER A 276 1.35 23.30 13.00
CA SER A 276 1.71 23.83 11.69
C SER A 276 0.68 23.45 10.62
N VAL A 277 0.22 22.19 10.60
CA VAL A 277 -0.85 21.72 9.70
C VAL A 277 -2.12 22.54 9.90
N ARG A 278 -2.54 22.78 11.14
CA ARG A 278 -3.71 23.63 11.46
C ARG A 278 -3.57 25.04 10.90
N LEU A 279 -2.44 25.69 11.18
CA LEU A 279 -2.16 27.05 10.74
C LEU A 279 -2.15 27.15 9.20
N LEU A 280 -1.46 26.22 8.54
CA LEU A 280 -1.33 26.19 7.08
C LEU A 280 -2.69 25.96 6.40
N TRP A 281 -3.52 25.05 6.95
CA TRP A 281 -4.86 24.79 6.42
C TRP A 281 -5.76 26.03 6.52
N GLN A 282 -5.75 26.71 7.67
CA GLN A 282 -6.49 27.96 7.89
C GLN A 282 -6.04 29.11 6.98
N GLY A 283 -4.79 29.06 6.49
CA GLY A 283 -4.24 30.02 5.55
C GLY A 283 -4.84 29.99 4.14
N GLY A 284 -5.72 29.02 3.83
CA GLY A 284 -6.41 28.94 2.54
C GLY A 284 -5.56 28.31 1.44
N ILE A 285 -5.41 26.99 1.49
CA ILE A 285 -4.72 26.21 0.46
C ILE A 285 -5.71 25.93 -0.68
N GLU A 286 -5.39 26.41 -1.88
CA GLU A 286 -6.19 26.18 -3.11
C GLU A 286 -5.80 24.87 -3.80
N ASN A 287 -4.54 24.45 -3.68
CA ASN A 287 -4.02 23.31 -4.42
C ASN A 287 -4.48 21.98 -3.81
N PRO A 288 -5.21 21.13 -4.57
CA PRO A 288 -5.79 19.89 -4.04
C PRO A 288 -4.73 18.81 -3.72
N GLU A 289 -3.57 18.83 -4.38
CA GLU A 289 -2.49 17.87 -4.11
C GLU A 289 -1.81 18.20 -2.76
N VAL A 290 -1.69 19.48 -2.42
CA VAL A 290 -1.21 19.93 -1.10
C VAL A 290 -2.22 19.61 -0.01
N ARG A 291 -3.51 19.86 -0.26
CA ARG A 291 -4.58 19.50 0.69
C ARG A 291 -4.63 18.00 0.98
N THR A 292 -4.56 17.19 -0.08
CA THR A 292 -4.43 15.73 -0.01
C THR A 292 -3.22 15.31 0.82
N LEU A 293 -2.05 15.93 0.65
CA LEU A 293 -0.87 15.65 1.47
C LEU A 293 -1.12 15.96 2.96
N LEU A 294 -1.75 17.10 3.29
CA LEU A 294 -2.04 17.46 4.67
C LEU A 294 -3.01 16.48 5.33
N LEU A 295 -4.07 16.06 4.63
CA LEU A 295 -5.01 15.05 5.15
C LEU A 295 -4.30 13.71 5.44
N ARG A 296 -3.40 13.29 4.54
CA ARG A 296 -2.56 12.10 4.77
C ARG A 296 -1.63 12.26 5.96
N LEU A 297 -1.05 13.45 6.17
CA LEU A 297 -0.22 13.73 7.35
C LEU A 297 -1.04 13.69 8.65
N ILE A 298 -2.30 14.14 8.62
CA ILE A 298 -3.22 14.03 9.77
C ILE A 298 -3.46 12.56 10.11
N ALA A 299 -3.78 11.74 9.10
CA ALA A 299 -4.03 10.31 9.26
C ALA A 299 -2.79 9.59 9.82
N VAL A 300 -1.69 9.63 9.07
CA VAL A 300 -0.48 8.86 9.36
C VAL A 300 0.26 9.38 10.60
N GLY A 301 0.28 10.70 10.79
CA GLY A 301 0.86 11.33 11.98
C GLY A 301 0.00 11.23 13.23
N LYS A 302 -1.22 10.69 13.10
CA LYS A 302 -2.23 10.63 14.16
C LYS A 302 -2.43 11.99 14.83
N LEU A 303 -2.56 13.05 14.02
CA LEU A 303 -2.64 14.44 14.47
C LEU A 303 -4.04 14.74 15.02
N THR A 304 -4.35 14.25 16.23
CA THR A 304 -5.67 14.40 16.88
C THR A 304 -6.10 15.85 17.03
N GLU A 305 -5.17 16.78 17.20
CA GLU A 305 -5.45 18.21 17.24
C GLU A 305 -6.01 18.72 15.91
N CYS A 306 -5.82 18.05 14.77
CA CYS A 306 -6.34 18.44 13.45
C CYS A 306 -7.70 17.80 13.10
N ALA A 307 -8.38 17.22 14.09
CA ALA A 307 -9.62 16.49 13.88
C ALA A 307 -10.75 17.35 13.28
N ASP A 308 -10.81 18.63 13.65
CA ASP A 308 -11.75 19.60 13.07
C ASP A 308 -11.61 19.75 11.55
N ILE A 309 -10.37 19.75 11.03
CA ILE A 309 -10.09 19.81 9.60
C ILE A 309 -10.64 18.56 8.90
N ALA A 310 -10.29 17.38 9.42
CA ALA A 310 -10.75 16.12 8.84
C ALA A 310 -12.28 16.02 8.84
N ARG A 311 -12.93 16.40 9.95
CA ARG A 311 -14.40 16.43 10.04
C ARG A 311 -15.04 17.41 9.06
N ALA A 312 -14.48 18.62 8.93
CA ALA A 312 -15.02 19.64 8.03
C ALA A 312 -14.98 19.14 6.58
N VAL A 313 -13.82 18.63 6.13
CA VAL A 313 -13.64 18.13 4.77
C VAL A 313 -14.51 16.90 4.51
N ALA A 314 -14.56 15.93 5.43
CA ALA A 314 -15.37 14.72 5.24
C ALA A 314 -16.86 15.02 5.02
N ASN A 315 -17.39 16.02 5.73
CA ASN A 315 -18.81 16.40 5.70
C ASN A 315 -19.18 17.39 4.59
N ASP A 316 -18.22 18.02 3.91
CA ASP A 316 -18.51 18.99 2.87
C ASP A 316 -18.88 18.30 1.56
N ALA A 317 -20.14 18.47 1.11
CA ALA A 317 -20.63 17.89 -0.14
C ALA A 317 -20.00 18.51 -1.39
N GLY A 318 -19.44 19.72 -1.30
CA GLY A 318 -18.78 20.42 -2.39
C GLY A 318 -17.32 20.03 -2.61
N GLU A 319 -16.71 19.35 -1.65
CA GLU A 319 -15.30 18.93 -1.72
C GLU A 319 -15.09 17.72 -2.63
N ASP A 320 -13.87 17.60 -3.18
CA ASP A 320 -13.50 16.51 -4.06
C ASP A 320 -13.60 15.14 -3.35
N ILE A 321 -14.06 14.12 -4.07
CA ILE A 321 -14.26 12.77 -3.53
C ILE A 321 -12.97 12.23 -2.89
N ARG A 322 -11.80 12.50 -3.49
CA ARG A 322 -10.52 12.03 -2.95
C ARG A 322 -10.20 12.70 -1.61
N GLU A 323 -10.40 14.01 -1.50
CA GLU A 323 -10.18 14.74 -0.24
C GLU A 323 -11.12 14.24 0.85
N ARG A 324 -12.40 14.06 0.54
CA ARG A 324 -13.37 13.49 1.49
C ARG A 324 -12.97 12.09 1.94
N THR A 325 -12.54 11.21 1.04
CA THR A 325 -12.07 9.86 1.40
C THR A 325 -10.86 9.92 2.34
N LEU A 326 -9.86 10.73 2.03
CA LEU A 326 -8.67 10.89 2.87
C LEU A 326 -9.00 11.53 4.23
N ALA A 327 -10.00 12.41 4.28
CA ALA A 327 -10.47 13.01 5.51
C ALA A 327 -11.17 11.98 6.41
N ILE A 328 -11.95 11.05 5.84
CA ILE A 328 -12.56 9.93 6.57
C ILE A 328 -11.47 8.99 7.09
N GLU A 329 -10.49 8.64 6.25
CA GLU A 329 -9.33 7.85 6.66
C GLU A 329 -8.60 8.53 7.83
N ALA A 330 -8.39 9.83 7.76
CA ALA A 330 -7.79 10.61 8.84
C ALA A 330 -8.61 10.55 10.13
N MET A 331 -9.94 10.68 10.06
CA MET A 331 -10.83 10.53 11.21
C MET A 331 -10.73 9.13 11.85
N VAL A 332 -10.66 8.07 11.03
CA VAL A 332 -10.50 6.68 11.50
C VAL A 332 -9.16 6.52 12.22
N GLN A 333 -8.07 7.02 11.63
CA GLN A 333 -6.71 6.86 12.20
C GLN A 333 -6.50 7.66 13.50
N ILE A 334 -7.08 8.86 13.61
CA ILE A 334 -7.06 9.65 14.85
C ILE A 334 -8.10 9.22 15.89
N LYS A 335 -8.94 8.22 15.56
CA LYS A 335 -10.04 7.71 16.40
C LYS A 335 -11.00 8.84 16.81
N ASP A 336 -11.43 9.63 15.83
CA ASP A 336 -12.33 10.76 16.07
C ASP A 336 -13.66 10.31 16.68
N GLU A 337 -14.13 11.05 17.70
CA GLU A 337 -15.37 10.73 18.42
C GLU A 337 -16.64 10.90 17.57
N GLN A 338 -16.57 11.67 16.48
CA GLN A 338 -17.70 11.94 15.57
C GLN A 338 -17.83 10.91 14.44
N LEU A 339 -17.05 9.82 14.46
CA LEU A 339 -17.20 8.73 13.48
C LEU A 339 -18.63 8.15 13.49
N GLY A 340 -19.27 8.03 14.67
CA GLY A 340 -20.66 7.57 14.76
C GLY A 340 -21.65 8.54 14.11
N ALA A 341 -21.46 9.85 14.32
CA ALA A 341 -22.28 10.88 13.69
C ALA A 341 -22.08 10.93 12.17
N LEU A 342 -20.85 10.69 11.71
CA LEU A 342 -20.53 10.58 10.29
C LEU A 342 -21.28 9.41 9.64
N VAL A 343 -21.27 8.22 10.26
CA VAL A 343 -22.01 7.05 9.77
C VAL A 343 -23.50 7.33 9.70
N ALA A 344 -24.08 7.97 10.73
CA ALA A 344 -25.48 8.36 10.73
C ALA A 344 -25.81 9.36 9.59
N SER A 345 -24.91 10.31 9.30
CA SER A 345 -25.07 11.23 8.16
C SER A 345 -24.98 10.50 6.82
N ILE A 346 -24.06 9.55 6.66
CA ILE A 346 -23.95 8.71 5.45
C ILE A 346 -25.25 7.94 5.23
N GLU A 347 -25.85 7.40 6.28
CA GLU A 347 -27.11 6.67 6.19
C GLU A 347 -28.29 7.60 5.83
N ALA A 348 -28.44 8.71 6.54
CA ALA A 348 -29.64 9.55 6.50
C ALA A 348 -29.66 10.65 5.43
N GLU A 349 -28.50 11.02 4.86
CA GLU A 349 -28.38 12.19 3.95
C GLU A 349 -27.84 11.82 2.55
N PRO A 350 -28.65 11.19 1.67
CA PRO A 350 -28.21 10.78 0.33
C PRO A 350 -27.68 11.93 -0.55
N ASP A 351 -28.21 13.14 -0.40
CA ASP A 351 -27.78 14.31 -1.18
C ASP A 351 -26.35 14.76 -0.82
N ARG A 352 -25.98 14.63 0.46
CA ARG A 352 -24.61 14.90 0.94
C ARG A 352 -23.65 13.74 0.62
N TRP A 353 -24.19 12.53 0.53
CA TRP A 353 -23.46 11.29 0.32
C TRP A 353 -23.94 10.55 -0.94
N PRO A 354 -23.59 11.08 -2.14
CA PRO A 354 -23.85 10.40 -3.39
C PRO A 354 -23.29 8.98 -3.38
N ASP A 355 -23.89 8.10 -4.18
CA ASP A 355 -23.56 6.66 -4.22
C ASP A 355 -22.06 6.36 -4.23
N VAL A 356 -21.29 7.06 -5.08
CA VAL A 356 -19.83 6.87 -5.18
C VAL A 356 -19.13 7.17 -3.85
N MET A 357 -19.51 8.27 -3.20
CA MET A 357 -18.91 8.70 -1.94
C MET A 357 -19.33 7.79 -0.78
N ALA A 358 -20.62 7.41 -0.72
CA ALA A 358 -21.14 6.50 0.30
C ALA A 358 -20.45 5.13 0.25
N ARG A 359 -20.17 4.58 -0.95
CA ARG A 359 -19.39 3.33 -1.09
C ARG A 359 -18.00 3.44 -0.50
N ARG A 360 -17.28 4.53 -0.81
CA ARG A 360 -15.91 4.73 -0.30
C ARG A 360 -15.90 4.89 1.21
N ALA A 361 -16.79 5.75 1.71
CA ALA A 361 -16.90 6.02 3.14
C ALA A 361 -17.23 4.75 3.93
N VAL A 362 -18.21 3.96 3.50
CA VAL A 362 -18.63 2.75 4.24
C VAL A 362 -17.53 1.70 4.28
N ILE A 363 -16.71 1.59 3.23
CA ILE A 363 -15.59 0.65 3.19
C ILE A 363 -14.48 1.05 4.16
N GLU A 364 -14.18 2.34 4.30
CA GLU A 364 -13.18 2.82 5.27
C GLU A 364 -13.66 2.69 6.72
N LEU A 365 -14.97 2.75 6.96
CA LEU A 365 -15.56 2.69 8.29
C LEU A 365 -15.89 1.26 8.74
N PHE A 366 -16.09 0.34 7.79
CA PHE A 366 -16.37 -1.07 8.03
C PHE A 366 -15.11 -1.82 8.48
N PRO A 367 -15.23 -2.82 9.38
CA PRO A 367 -16.39 -3.15 10.21
C PRO A 367 -16.41 -2.41 11.56
N ARG A 368 -15.36 -1.64 11.87
CA ARG A 368 -15.10 -1.14 13.23
C ARG A 368 -16.08 -0.07 13.69
N HIS A 369 -16.63 0.71 12.77
CA HIS A 369 -17.45 1.89 13.08
C HIS A 369 -18.89 1.78 12.55
N VAL A 370 -19.23 0.70 11.85
CA VAL A 370 -20.53 0.54 11.18
C VAL A 370 -21.22 -0.72 11.71
N SER A 371 -22.44 -0.58 12.24
CA SER A 371 -23.26 -1.74 12.59
C SER A 371 -23.78 -2.44 11.32
N VAL A 372 -24.14 -3.72 11.41
CA VAL A 372 -24.70 -4.44 10.25
C VAL A 372 -25.99 -3.79 9.75
N GLU A 373 -26.83 -3.27 10.65
CA GLU A 373 -28.05 -2.55 10.30
C GLU A 373 -27.76 -1.30 9.47
N GLN A 374 -26.82 -0.46 9.93
CA GLN A 374 -26.40 0.74 9.21
C GLN A 374 -25.78 0.39 7.86
N LEU A 375 -24.93 -0.64 7.82
CA LEU A 375 -24.34 -1.14 6.59
C LEU A 375 -25.43 -1.57 5.60
N SER A 376 -26.43 -2.32 6.07
CA SER A 376 -27.55 -2.79 5.25
C SER A 376 -28.34 -1.61 4.68
N ASN A 377 -28.67 -0.62 5.51
CA ASN A 377 -29.41 0.57 5.10
C ASN A 377 -28.64 1.39 4.05
N ILE A 378 -27.33 1.59 4.23
CA ILE A 378 -26.47 2.27 3.25
C ILE A 378 -26.39 1.46 1.94
N LEU A 379 -26.12 0.16 2.01
CA LEU A 379 -26.02 -0.69 0.83
C LEU A 379 -27.35 -0.82 0.08
N SER A 380 -28.48 -0.69 0.78
CA SER A 380 -29.81 -0.72 0.16
C SER A 380 -30.04 0.45 -0.80
N ARG A 381 -29.53 1.65 -0.51
CA ARG A 381 -29.72 2.80 -1.42
C ARG A 381 -28.66 2.88 -2.52
N VAL A 382 -27.45 2.45 -2.24
CA VAL A 382 -26.29 2.64 -3.12
C VAL A 382 -26.29 1.69 -4.31
N GLN A 383 -25.97 2.20 -5.50
CA GLN A 383 -25.80 1.40 -6.72
C GLN A 383 -24.35 1.37 -7.22
N GLU A 384 -23.89 0.21 -7.69
CA GLU A 384 -22.59 0.05 -8.37
C GLU A 384 -22.78 -0.46 -9.81
N HIS A 385 -22.08 0.15 -10.76
CA HIS A 385 -22.20 -0.19 -12.18
C HIS A 385 -21.29 -1.38 -12.56
N PRO A 386 -21.71 -2.29 -13.46
CA PRO A 386 -20.99 -3.55 -13.71
C PRO A 386 -19.58 -3.41 -14.29
N ARG A 387 -19.22 -2.22 -14.77
CA ARG A 387 -17.93 -1.91 -15.39
C ARG A 387 -17.00 -1.11 -14.49
N SER A 388 -17.43 -0.73 -13.29
CA SER A 388 -16.48 -0.24 -12.28
C SER A 388 -15.79 -1.43 -11.64
N ILE A 389 -14.45 -1.42 -11.60
CA ILE A 389 -13.69 -2.24 -10.65
C ILE A 389 -14.08 -1.71 -9.27
N GLY A 390 -15.10 -2.32 -8.68
CA GLY A 390 -15.91 -1.73 -7.64
C GLY A 390 -15.32 -1.95 -6.26
N GLU A 391 -15.35 -0.92 -5.41
CA GLU A 391 -14.90 -1.03 -4.03
C GLU A 391 -15.74 -2.04 -3.25
N LEU A 392 -17.03 -2.18 -3.57
CA LEU A 392 -17.88 -3.22 -2.96
C LEU A 392 -17.60 -4.62 -3.53
N SER A 393 -17.27 -4.73 -4.82
CA SER A 393 -16.98 -6.03 -5.43
C SER A 393 -15.62 -6.63 -5.03
N HIS A 394 -14.68 -5.81 -4.54
CA HIS A 394 -13.31 -6.27 -4.22
C HIS A 394 -12.85 -5.98 -2.80
N ARG A 395 -13.15 -4.81 -2.21
CA ARG A 395 -12.72 -4.49 -0.83
C ARG A 395 -13.64 -5.08 0.22
N LEU A 396 -14.96 -4.94 0.06
CA LEU A 396 -15.93 -5.51 1.02
C LEU A 396 -15.75 -7.03 1.27
N PRO A 397 -15.55 -7.87 0.24
CA PRO A 397 -15.33 -9.30 0.43
C PRO A 397 -14.00 -9.58 1.12
N HIS A 398 -12.95 -8.83 0.76
CA HIS A 398 -11.65 -8.93 1.42
C HIS A 398 -11.77 -8.62 2.92
N GLU A 399 -12.39 -7.49 3.28
CA GLU A 399 -12.62 -7.12 4.68
C GLU A 399 -13.53 -8.12 5.40
N SER A 400 -14.53 -8.69 4.72
CA SER A 400 -15.40 -9.72 5.30
C SER A 400 -14.63 -11.02 5.62
N GLU A 401 -13.63 -11.37 4.81
CA GLU A 401 -12.73 -12.50 5.05
C GLU A 401 -11.67 -12.20 6.11
N SER A 402 -11.03 -11.03 6.05
CA SER A 402 -9.79 -10.73 6.79
C SER A 402 -10.00 -9.97 8.10
N ALA A 403 -11.05 -9.17 8.24
CA ALA A 403 -11.25 -8.33 9.41
C ALA A 403 -11.59 -9.17 10.66
N LEU A 404 -11.29 -8.67 11.86
CA LEU A 404 -11.69 -9.32 13.11
C LEU A 404 -13.18 -9.08 13.37
N LEU A 405 -14.02 -10.08 13.07
CA LEU A 405 -15.47 -10.05 13.26
C LEU A 405 -15.87 -11.07 14.33
N THR A 406 -16.78 -10.68 15.22
CA THR A 406 -17.44 -11.63 16.14
C THR A 406 -18.34 -12.58 15.34
N PRO A 407 -18.54 -13.84 15.79
CA PRO A 407 -19.45 -14.78 15.13
C PRO A 407 -20.86 -14.21 14.90
N GLU A 408 -21.37 -13.44 15.85
CA GLU A 408 -22.69 -12.79 15.81
C GLU A 408 -22.75 -11.76 14.67
N TYR A 409 -21.82 -10.81 14.66
CA TYR A 409 -21.70 -9.82 13.58
C TYR A 409 -21.55 -10.46 12.20
N LEU A 410 -20.73 -11.52 12.08
CA LEU A 410 -20.56 -12.24 10.81
C LEU A 410 -21.86 -12.90 10.35
N ASP A 411 -22.65 -13.46 11.28
CA ASP A 411 -23.93 -14.05 10.96
C ASP A 411 -24.98 -13.01 10.55
N GLU A 412 -25.07 -11.90 11.29
CA GLU A 412 -25.91 -10.75 10.92
C GLU A 412 -25.52 -10.22 9.54
N LEU A 413 -24.22 -10.05 9.27
CA LEU A 413 -23.71 -9.59 7.99
C LEU A 413 -24.13 -10.52 6.85
N ARG A 414 -23.98 -11.84 7.01
CA ARG A 414 -24.45 -12.82 6.02
C ARG A 414 -25.96 -12.67 5.78
N GLN A 415 -26.76 -12.55 6.84
CA GLN A 415 -28.21 -12.41 6.72
C GLN A 415 -28.60 -11.13 5.98
N ALA A 416 -27.98 -9.99 6.33
CA ALA A 416 -28.22 -8.71 5.67
C ALA A 416 -27.83 -8.73 4.18
N LEU A 417 -26.66 -9.28 3.86
CA LEU A 417 -26.21 -9.44 2.47
C LEU A 417 -27.14 -10.36 1.67
N SER A 418 -27.58 -11.48 2.25
CA SER A 418 -28.57 -12.36 1.62
C SER A 418 -29.88 -11.65 1.34
N ALA A 419 -30.40 -10.88 2.31
CA ALA A 419 -31.65 -10.13 2.15
C ALA A 419 -31.54 -9.10 1.01
N LEU A 420 -30.45 -8.33 0.95
CA LEU A 420 -30.20 -7.36 -0.11
C LEU A 420 -30.08 -8.02 -1.49
N VAL A 421 -29.37 -9.16 -1.56
CA VAL A 421 -29.22 -9.92 -2.82
C VAL A 421 -30.57 -10.44 -3.30
N ILE A 422 -31.40 -10.95 -2.38
CA ILE A 422 -32.76 -11.46 -2.65
C ILE A 422 -33.70 -10.35 -3.14
N ASP A 423 -33.69 -9.19 -2.48
CA ASP A 423 -34.47 -8.00 -2.89
C ASP A 423 -34.16 -7.58 -4.34
N GLY A 424 -32.90 -7.72 -4.75
CA GLY A 424 -32.47 -7.42 -6.11
C GLY A 424 -32.77 -8.49 -7.17
N MET A 425 -33.38 -9.64 -6.82
CA MET A 425 -33.54 -10.77 -7.73
C MET A 425 -34.57 -10.50 -8.84
N THR A 426 -34.26 -11.00 -10.03
CA THR A 426 -35.07 -10.90 -11.23
C THR A 426 -34.96 -12.18 -12.05
N TRP A 427 -36.03 -12.51 -12.78
CA TRP A 427 -36.05 -13.64 -13.72
C TRP A 427 -36.08 -13.11 -15.15
N ASP A 428 -35.03 -13.40 -15.92
CA ASP A 428 -34.91 -13.04 -17.33
C ASP A 428 -34.97 -14.30 -18.21
N ARG A 429 -36.13 -14.54 -18.84
CA ARG A 429 -36.34 -15.69 -19.74
C ARG A 429 -35.43 -15.66 -20.97
N ASN A 430 -34.92 -14.50 -21.36
CA ASN A 430 -34.13 -14.32 -22.58
C ASN A 430 -32.62 -14.47 -22.34
N LYS A 431 -32.19 -14.69 -21.10
CA LYS A 431 -30.77 -14.82 -20.76
C LYS A 431 -30.55 -16.03 -19.85
N PHE A 432 -29.52 -16.82 -20.13
CA PHE A 432 -29.05 -17.87 -19.23
C PHE A 432 -27.82 -17.38 -18.44
N PRO A 433 -27.68 -17.69 -17.13
CA PRO A 433 -28.74 -18.20 -16.25
C PRO A 433 -29.90 -17.20 -16.12
N HIS A 434 -31.13 -17.73 -15.98
CA HIS A 434 -32.38 -16.96 -15.93
C HIS A 434 -32.54 -16.14 -14.64
N LEU A 435 -32.10 -16.72 -13.52
CA LEU A 435 -32.11 -16.05 -12.23
C LEU A 435 -30.90 -15.11 -12.12
N ARG A 436 -31.16 -13.83 -11.87
CA ARG A 436 -30.12 -12.78 -11.79
C ARG A 436 -30.44 -11.82 -10.66
N THR A 437 -29.44 -11.15 -10.12
CA THR A 437 -29.63 -10.05 -9.17
C THR A 437 -29.10 -8.73 -9.73
N ARG A 438 -29.81 -7.64 -9.46
CA ARG A 438 -29.31 -6.27 -9.70
C ARG A 438 -28.22 -5.88 -8.70
N ARG A 439 -28.10 -6.59 -7.57
CA ARG A 439 -27.10 -6.42 -6.50
C ARG A 439 -25.89 -7.35 -6.65
N TYR A 440 -25.49 -7.63 -7.89
CA TYR A 440 -24.41 -8.59 -8.18
C TYR A 440 -23.07 -8.20 -7.50
N HIS A 441 -22.85 -6.93 -7.19
CA HIS A 441 -21.67 -6.44 -6.48
C HIS A 441 -21.59 -6.88 -5.01
N LEU A 442 -22.70 -7.33 -4.39
CA LEU A 442 -22.73 -7.84 -3.02
C LEU A 442 -22.52 -9.36 -2.92
N VAL A 443 -22.66 -10.08 -4.04
CA VAL A 443 -22.49 -11.54 -4.10
C VAL A 443 -21.09 -11.99 -3.64
N PRO A 444 -19.97 -11.37 -4.09
CA PRO A 444 -18.65 -11.74 -3.57
C PRO A 444 -18.53 -11.57 -2.05
N ALA A 445 -19.10 -10.51 -1.47
CA ALA A 445 -19.07 -10.30 -0.02
C ALA A 445 -19.90 -11.36 0.72
N LEU A 446 -21.03 -11.77 0.14
CA LEU A 446 -21.83 -12.88 0.66
C LEU A 446 -21.06 -14.21 0.63
N SER A 447 -20.39 -14.51 -0.48
CA SER A 447 -19.51 -15.69 -0.62
C SER A 447 -18.42 -15.70 0.44
N ALA A 448 -17.75 -14.56 0.66
CA ALA A 448 -16.73 -14.36 1.68
C ALA A 448 -17.26 -14.66 3.09
N ALA A 449 -18.41 -14.08 3.46
CA ALA A 449 -19.03 -14.33 4.76
C ALA A 449 -19.41 -15.80 4.96
N CYS A 450 -20.03 -16.43 3.95
CA CYS A 450 -20.38 -17.85 3.98
C CYS A 450 -19.15 -18.75 4.12
N ARG A 451 -18.06 -18.46 3.38
CA ARG A 451 -16.81 -19.23 3.45
C ARG A 451 -16.18 -19.14 4.84
N ARG A 452 -16.21 -17.96 5.45
CA ARG A 452 -15.66 -17.78 6.79
C ARG A 452 -16.44 -18.56 7.85
N GLN A 453 -17.78 -18.54 7.78
CA GLN A 453 -18.62 -19.39 8.63
C GLN A 453 -18.42 -20.88 8.35
N GLU A 454 -18.15 -21.25 7.10
CA GLU A 454 -17.82 -22.61 6.70
C GLU A 454 -16.54 -23.13 7.34
N THR A 455 -15.48 -22.31 7.35
CA THR A 455 -14.21 -22.63 8.03
C THR A 455 -14.40 -22.78 9.54
N ALA A 456 -15.37 -22.07 10.13
CA ALA A 456 -15.80 -22.24 11.52
C ALA A 456 -16.75 -23.44 11.74
N ASN A 457 -16.95 -24.29 10.72
CA ASN A 457 -17.83 -25.45 10.73
C ASN A 457 -19.32 -25.14 11.03
N ILE A 458 -19.77 -23.93 10.70
CA ILE A 458 -21.17 -23.52 10.84
C ILE A 458 -21.95 -24.02 9.62
N ARG A 459 -22.98 -24.84 9.87
CA ARG A 459 -23.83 -25.49 8.84
C ARG A 459 -25.32 -25.32 9.14
N SER A 460 -25.74 -24.15 9.61
CA SER A 460 -27.15 -23.85 9.89
C SER A 460 -27.99 -23.80 8.59
N ASP A 461 -29.30 -23.95 8.70
CA ASP A 461 -30.18 -23.84 7.52
C ASP A 461 -30.09 -22.45 6.86
N ALA A 462 -29.87 -21.39 7.66
CA ALA A 462 -29.64 -20.03 7.15
C ALA A 462 -28.32 -19.92 6.36
N TRP A 463 -27.25 -20.59 6.83
CA TRP A 463 -25.99 -20.68 6.11
C TRP A 463 -26.16 -21.45 4.79
N ILE A 464 -26.88 -22.57 4.79
CA ILE A 464 -27.16 -23.37 3.58
C ILE A 464 -27.86 -22.50 2.53
N ALA A 465 -28.93 -21.82 2.93
CA ALA A 465 -29.70 -20.92 2.06
C ALA A 465 -28.81 -19.82 1.42
N SER A 466 -27.97 -19.18 2.23
CA SER A 466 -27.08 -18.10 1.78
C SER A 466 -25.98 -18.60 0.84
N SER A 467 -25.39 -19.77 1.15
CA SER A 467 -24.36 -20.41 0.32
C SER A 467 -24.91 -20.87 -1.03
N LEU A 468 -26.14 -21.40 -1.08
CA LEU A 468 -26.81 -21.74 -2.33
C LEU A 468 -27.04 -20.49 -3.20
N LEU A 469 -27.53 -19.41 -2.59
CA LEU A 469 -27.76 -18.13 -3.26
C LEU A 469 -26.45 -17.59 -3.86
N ALA A 470 -25.37 -17.59 -3.08
CA ALA A 470 -24.05 -17.16 -3.50
C ALA A 470 -23.52 -17.99 -4.69
N VAL A 471 -23.48 -19.32 -4.55
CA VAL A 471 -23.01 -20.23 -5.60
C VAL A 471 -23.79 -20.09 -6.91
N ARG A 472 -25.10 -19.81 -6.81
CA ARG A 472 -25.98 -19.71 -7.97
C ARG A 472 -25.88 -18.36 -8.70
N LEU A 473 -25.69 -17.27 -7.97
CA LEU A 473 -25.66 -15.92 -8.53
C LEU A 473 -24.26 -15.43 -8.89
N SER A 474 -23.22 -16.10 -8.40
CA SER A 474 -21.83 -15.79 -8.75
C SER A 474 -21.56 -16.01 -10.24
N LYS A 475 -20.81 -15.09 -10.83
CA LYS A 475 -20.22 -15.25 -12.16
C LYS A 475 -18.79 -15.71 -11.97
N GLU A 476 -18.36 -16.76 -12.67
CA GLU A 476 -16.97 -17.26 -12.62
C GLU A 476 -15.91 -16.26 -13.16
N GLU A 477 -16.33 -15.04 -13.54
CA GLU A 477 -15.49 -13.99 -14.10
C GLU A 477 -14.60 -13.28 -13.05
N TYR A 478 -14.90 -13.36 -11.75
CA TYR A 478 -14.08 -12.74 -10.70
C TYR A 478 -13.10 -13.74 -10.08
N SER A 479 -11.79 -13.46 -10.22
CA SER A 479 -10.71 -14.36 -9.78
C SER A 479 -10.65 -14.57 -8.27
N THR A 480 -11.10 -13.60 -7.46
CA THR A 480 -11.08 -13.65 -5.99
C THR A 480 -12.16 -14.55 -5.41
N GLU A 481 -13.26 -14.76 -6.12
CA GLU A 481 -14.37 -15.63 -5.67
C GLU A 481 -14.09 -17.11 -5.91
N ARG A 482 -13.14 -17.46 -6.79
CA ARG A 482 -13.00 -18.82 -7.31
C ARG A 482 -12.76 -19.86 -6.21
N ASP A 483 -11.87 -19.56 -5.26
CA ASP A 483 -11.53 -20.45 -4.17
C ASP A 483 -12.66 -20.54 -3.13
N ALA A 484 -13.28 -19.40 -2.82
CA ALA A 484 -14.44 -19.33 -1.92
C ALA A 484 -15.60 -20.17 -2.46
N LEU A 485 -15.94 -20.01 -3.73
CA LEU A 485 -17.02 -20.75 -4.39
C LEU A 485 -16.70 -22.23 -4.51
N ALA A 486 -15.45 -22.61 -4.81
CA ALA A 486 -15.04 -24.00 -4.82
C ALA A 486 -15.20 -24.67 -3.44
N SER A 487 -14.83 -23.97 -2.37
CA SER A 487 -15.04 -24.45 -0.98
C SER A 487 -16.52 -24.61 -0.67
N LEU A 488 -17.34 -23.59 -0.98
CA LEU A 488 -18.78 -23.62 -0.74
C LEU A 488 -19.48 -24.74 -1.52
N ARG A 489 -19.13 -24.95 -2.80
CA ARG A 489 -19.66 -26.06 -3.61
C ARG A 489 -19.33 -27.42 -2.99
N ARG A 490 -18.08 -27.62 -2.54
CA ARG A 490 -17.66 -28.86 -1.85
C ARG A 490 -18.46 -29.07 -0.56
N ALA A 491 -18.50 -28.04 0.28
CA ALA A 491 -19.24 -28.03 1.53
C ALA A 491 -20.73 -28.38 1.37
N LEU A 492 -21.39 -27.82 0.35
CA LEU A 492 -22.80 -28.11 0.04
C LEU A 492 -22.99 -29.57 -0.42
N ASN A 493 -22.04 -30.12 -1.18
CA ASN A 493 -22.08 -31.51 -1.64
C ASN A 493 -21.87 -32.52 -0.50
N GLU A 494 -21.09 -32.15 0.51
CA GLU A 494 -20.80 -32.96 1.70
C GLU A 494 -21.92 -32.93 2.76
N LEU A 495 -22.99 -32.16 2.54
CA LEU A 495 -24.12 -32.10 3.46
C LEU A 495 -24.82 -33.47 3.62
N PRO A 496 -25.28 -33.82 4.84
CA PRO A 496 -26.07 -35.01 5.07
C PRO A 496 -27.33 -35.06 4.18
N PRO A 497 -27.85 -36.24 3.83
CA PRO A 497 -29.02 -36.37 2.95
C PRO A 497 -30.22 -35.49 3.34
N GLY A 498 -30.58 -35.46 4.63
CA GLY A 498 -31.69 -34.63 5.10
C GLY A 498 -31.43 -33.13 5.00
N ALA A 499 -30.17 -32.69 5.09
CA ALA A 499 -29.80 -31.27 4.88
C ALA A 499 -29.81 -30.91 3.39
N ARG A 500 -29.39 -31.82 2.50
CA ARG A 500 -29.48 -31.64 1.03
C ARG A 500 -30.93 -31.55 0.56
N GLU A 501 -31.82 -32.35 1.14
CA GLU A 501 -33.25 -32.25 0.85
C GLU A 501 -33.81 -30.88 1.26
N ARG A 502 -33.50 -30.39 2.47
CA ARG A 502 -33.90 -29.04 2.88
C ARG A 502 -33.31 -27.96 1.97
N ALA A 503 -32.04 -28.07 1.63
CA ALA A 503 -31.34 -27.16 0.72
C ALA A 503 -32.07 -27.03 -0.64
N PHE A 504 -32.47 -28.16 -1.22
CA PHE A 504 -33.25 -28.20 -2.46
C PHE A 504 -34.58 -27.45 -2.33
N TRP A 505 -35.31 -27.65 -1.24
CA TRP A 505 -36.58 -26.98 -1.02
C TRP A 505 -36.45 -25.48 -0.73
N GLU A 506 -35.38 -25.05 -0.05
CA GLU A 506 -35.06 -23.62 0.10
C GLU A 506 -34.75 -22.97 -1.26
N GLU A 507 -33.94 -23.64 -2.09
CA GLU A 507 -33.61 -23.16 -3.43
C GLU A 507 -34.87 -23.04 -4.31
N SER A 508 -35.73 -24.06 -4.25
CA SER A 508 -37.05 -24.06 -4.89
C SER A 508 -37.89 -22.85 -4.47
N ARG A 509 -37.87 -22.47 -3.20
CA ARG A 509 -38.61 -21.30 -2.70
C ARG A 509 -38.04 -19.98 -3.24
N PHE A 510 -36.70 -19.84 -3.33
CA PHE A 510 -36.07 -18.64 -3.91
C PHE A 510 -36.38 -18.48 -5.40
N VAL A 511 -36.41 -19.56 -6.17
CA VAL A 511 -36.81 -19.48 -7.58
C VAL A 511 -38.28 -19.16 -7.70
N ALA A 512 -39.13 -19.81 -6.90
CA ALA A 512 -40.56 -19.61 -6.92
C ALA A 512 -41.01 -18.19 -6.53
N SER A 513 -40.22 -17.47 -5.72
CA SER A 513 -40.51 -16.08 -5.34
C SER A 513 -40.33 -15.09 -6.49
N VAL A 514 -39.51 -15.43 -7.50
CA VAL A 514 -39.19 -14.56 -8.64
C VAL A 514 -39.81 -15.09 -9.95
N HIS A 515 -40.08 -16.39 -10.03
CA HIS A 515 -40.63 -17.06 -11.20
C HIS A 515 -41.68 -18.11 -10.82
N LYS A 516 -42.87 -18.01 -11.42
CA LYS A 516 -43.91 -19.03 -11.23
C LYS A 516 -43.56 -20.33 -11.96
N ILE A 517 -43.23 -21.35 -11.17
CA ILE A 517 -42.95 -22.72 -11.62
C ILE A 517 -44.27 -23.49 -11.81
N ASN A 518 -44.58 -23.95 -13.02
CA ASN A 518 -45.88 -24.53 -13.34
C ASN A 518 -45.89 -26.07 -13.39
N SER A 519 -44.72 -26.72 -13.40
CA SER A 519 -44.61 -28.19 -13.34
C SER A 519 -43.43 -28.68 -12.51
N ALA A 520 -43.48 -29.96 -12.10
CA ALA A 520 -42.35 -30.61 -11.42
C ALA A 520 -41.10 -30.71 -12.31
N TRP A 521 -41.29 -30.79 -13.63
CA TRP A 521 -40.19 -30.86 -14.60
C TRP A 521 -39.52 -29.49 -14.78
N GLU A 522 -40.32 -28.42 -14.88
CA GLU A 522 -39.82 -27.03 -14.86
C GLU A 522 -39.06 -26.74 -13.57
N ARG A 523 -39.59 -27.17 -12.41
CA ARG A 523 -38.90 -27.03 -11.12
C ARG A 523 -37.51 -27.66 -11.17
N LEU A 524 -37.41 -28.89 -11.64
CA LEU A 524 -36.14 -29.60 -11.69
C LEU A 524 -35.18 -28.95 -12.69
N PHE A 525 -35.68 -28.51 -13.84
CA PHE A 525 -34.89 -27.84 -14.87
C PHE A 525 -34.33 -26.50 -14.35
N ASP A 526 -35.19 -25.66 -13.78
CA ASP A 526 -34.81 -24.37 -13.24
C ASP A 526 -33.85 -24.50 -12.05
N LEU A 527 -34.00 -25.55 -11.23
CA LEU A 527 -33.13 -25.80 -10.07
C LEU A 527 -31.84 -26.55 -10.39
N SER A 528 -31.62 -27.00 -11.63
CA SER A 528 -30.39 -27.71 -12.00
C SER A 528 -29.34 -26.71 -12.48
N PRO A 529 -28.38 -26.25 -11.65
CA PRO A 529 -27.43 -25.23 -12.07
C PRO A 529 -26.22 -25.86 -12.80
N TRP A 530 -26.16 -27.20 -12.93
CA TRP A 530 -24.94 -27.96 -13.25
C TRP A 530 -25.17 -29.25 -14.06
N ARG A 531 -25.83 -29.18 -15.23
CA ARG A 531 -25.85 -30.33 -16.16
C ARG A 531 -25.35 -30.03 -17.58
N HIS A 532 -24.80 -28.85 -17.85
CA HIS A 532 -24.36 -28.48 -19.20
C HIS A 532 -22.93 -27.91 -19.31
N SER A 533 -22.03 -28.22 -18.37
CA SER A 533 -20.59 -28.10 -18.63
C SER A 533 -19.84 -29.36 -18.19
N THR A 534 -19.10 -29.93 -19.14
CA THR A 534 -18.21 -31.12 -19.16
C THR A 534 -18.89 -32.49 -19.27
N ASP A 535 -18.57 -33.39 -20.20
CA ASP A 535 -17.43 -33.52 -21.15
C ASP A 535 -16.05 -33.05 -20.68
#